data_AF-A0A1I0F1I8-F1
#
_entry.id   AF-A0A1I0F1I8-F1
#
_cell.length_a   1.000
_cell.length_b   1.000
_cell.length_c   1.000
_cell.angle_alpha   90.00
_cell.angle_beta   90.00
_cell.angle_gamma   90.00
#
_symmetry.space_group_name_H-M   'P 1'
#
loop_
_entity.id
_entity.type
_entity.pdbx_description
1 polymer ?
#
loop_
_entity_poly.entity_id
_entity_poly.type
_entity_poly.pdbx_seq_one_letter_code
_entity_poly.pdbx_strand_id
1 'polypeptide(L)'
;MPTFAAALSRPSTPRSDPLREAVESLSAALPARADAVVLVELLEDDLREGLDALGDVEAHFSEVIEALGAEQPSPFALLSVADEQRVLQRLDTLMGVVTQVRRRLSKASGLLRASPGTSPAPFGR
;
A
#
# COMPACT_ATOMS: atom_id res chain seq x y z
N MET A 1 -9.66 -10.19 16.78
CA MET A 1 -9.27 -8.81 16.42
C MET A 1 -9.10 -8.80 14.91
N PRO A 2 -9.87 -8.02 14.14
CA PRO A 2 -9.65 -7.95 12.70
C PRO A 2 -8.30 -7.27 12.46
N THR A 3 -7.45 -7.90 11.65
CA THR A 3 -6.21 -7.30 11.13
C THR A 3 -6.55 -6.15 10.19
N PHE A 4 -5.63 -5.20 10.03
CA PHE A 4 -5.81 -4.05 9.15
C PHE A 4 -6.06 -4.46 7.69
N ALA A 5 -5.45 -5.56 7.24
CA ALA A 5 -5.67 -6.17 5.93
C ALA A 5 -7.13 -6.66 5.75
N ALA A 6 -7.68 -7.36 6.74
CA ALA A 6 -9.08 -7.79 6.74
C ALA A 6 -10.11 -6.64 6.77
N ALA A 7 -9.71 -5.45 7.23
CA ALA A 7 -10.54 -4.26 7.16
C ALA A 7 -10.64 -3.69 5.73
N LEU A 8 -9.64 -3.94 4.88
CA LEU A 8 -9.60 -3.53 3.46
C LEU A 8 -10.24 -4.56 2.53
N SER A 9 -10.26 -5.84 2.91
CA SER A 9 -10.82 -6.95 2.10
C SER A 9 -12.34 -7.17 2.23
N ARG A 10 -13.08 -6.28 2.91
CA ARG A 10 -14.55 -6.38 2.98
C ARG A 10 -15.21 -5.98 1.66
N PRO A 11 -16.28 -6.65 1.22
CA PRO A 11 -16.99 -6.29 0.00
C PRO A 11 -17.49 -4.85 0.11
N SER A 12 -16.95 -4.01 -0.77
CA SER A 12 -17.18 -2.58 -0.77
C SER A 12 -18.62 -2.32 -1.22
N THR A 13 -19.44 -1.81 -0.30
CA THR A 13 -20.45 -0.80 -0.69
C THR A 13 -19.73 0.31 -1.48
N PRO A 14 -20.39 1.10 -2.35
CA PRO A 14 -19.72 2.17 -3.11
C PRO A 14 -19.26 3.24 -2.12
N ARG A 15 -18.09 2.99 -1.55
CA ARG A 15 -17.48 3.66 -0.43
C ARG A 15 -16.12 4.04 -0.96
N SER A 16 -15.83 5.32 -0.86
CA SER A 16 -14.66 5.97 -1.42
C SER A 16 -13.39 5.17 -1.23
N ASP A 17 -12.55 5.13 -2.27
CA ASP A 17 -11.23 4.51 -2.25
C ASP A 17 -10.33 5.35 -1.31
N PRO A 18 -10.00 4.85 -0.10
CA PRO A 18 -9.26 5.62 0.90
C PRO A 18 -7.82 5.93 0.45
N LEU A 19 -7.24 5.09 -0.42
CA LEU A 19 -5.93 5.37 -1.01
C LEU A 19 -6.04 6.60 -1.93
N ARG A 20 -7.05 6.62 -2.79
CA ARG A 20 -7.30 7.74 -3.68
C ARG A 20 -7.55 9.04 -2.90
N GLU A 21 -8.36 9.02 -1.84
CA GLU A 21 -8.58 10.19 -0.99
C GLU A 21 -7.27 10.72 -0.36
N ALA A 22 -6.42 9.82 0.13
CA ALA A 22 -5.14 10.19 0.73
C ALA A 22 -4.16 10.79 -0.29
N VAL A 23 -4.12 10.22 -1.50
CA VAL A 23 -3.29 10.69 -2.62
C VAL A 23 -3.78 12.05 -3.13
N GLU A 24 -5.09 12.24 -3.28
CA GLU A 24 -5.70 13.52 -3.64
C GLU A 24 -5.40 14.61 -2.60
N SER A 25 -5.46 14.27 -1.31
CA SER A 25 -5.07 15.17 -0.21
C SER A 25 -3.59 15.59 -0.28
N LEU A 26 -2.68 14.64 -0.56
CA LEU A 26 -1.27 14.95 -0.76
C LEU A 26 -1.04 15.83 -2.00
N SER A 27 -1.72 15.51 -3.10
CA SER A 27 -1.66 16.28 -4.35
C SER A 27 -2.04 17.75 -4.13
N ALA A 28 -3.13 17.99 -3.39
CA ALA A 28 -3.59 19.33 -3.05
C ALA A 28 -2.60 20.13 -2.16
N ALA A 29 -1.78 19.44 -1.37
CA ALA A 29 -0.77 20.07 -0.51
C ALA A 29 0.55 20.39 -1.25
N LEU A 30 0.83 19.69 -2.36
CA LEU A 30 2.07 19.86 -3.11
C LEU A 30 2.01 21.09 -4.04
N PRO A 31 3.17 21.71 -4.35
CA PRO A 31 3.20 22.79 -5.33
C PRO A 31 2.72 22.31 -6.70
N ALA A 32 1.94 23.15 -7.39
CA ALA A 32 1.42 22.90 -8.74
C ALA A 32 2.55 22.87 -9.79
N ARG A 33 3.24 21.73 -9.87
CA ARG A 33 4.37 21.47 -10.77
C ARG A 33 4.25 20.06 -11.34
N ALA A 34 4.73 19.86 -12.57
CA ALA A 34 4.66 18.57 -13.25
C ALA A 34 5.38 17.44 -12.49
N ASP A 35 6.51 17.74 -11.84
CA ASP A 35 7.26 16.77 -11.04
C ASP A 35 6.51 16.33 -9.76
N ALA A 36 5.66 17.20 -9.20
CA ALA A 36 4.78 16.85 -8.09
C ALA A 36 3.64 15.92 -8.52
N VAL A 37 3.03 16.16 -9.68
CA VAL A 37 1.96 15.31 -10.22
C VAL A 37 2.47 13.88 -10.46
N VAL A 38 3.59 13.74 -11.17
CA VAL A 38 4.20 12.44 -11.45
C VAL A 38 4.61 11.73 -10.15
N LEU A 39 5.10 12.48 -9.15
CA LEU A 39 5.47 11.90 -7.85
C LEU A 39 4.26 11.27 -7.15
N VAL A 40 3.11 11.93 -7.20
CA VAL A 40 1.85 11.50 -6.58
C VAL A 40 1.31 10.27 -7.29
N GLU A 41 1.24 10.27 -8.63
CA GLU A 41 0.80 9.12 -9.42
C GLU A 41 1.64 7.87 -9.11
N LEU A 42 2.97 8.03 -9.14
CA LEU A 42 3.83 6.90 -8.87
C LEU A 42 3.80 6.44 -7.40
N LEU A 43 3.45 7.31 -6.45
CA LEU A 43 3.24 6.92 -5.06
C LEU A 43 1.94 6.13 -4.92
N GLU A 44 0.89 6.53 -5.64
CA GLU A 44 -0.37 5.78 -5.70
C GLU A 44 -0.15 4.38 -6.29
N ASP A 45 0.60 4.27 -7.38
CA ASP A 45 0.95 2.99 -8.01
C ASP A 45 1.73 2.08 -7.05
N ASP A 46 2.78 2.59 -6.40
CA ASP A 46 3.54 1.82 -5.41
C ASP A 46 2.64 1.33 -4.27
N LEU A 47 1.71 2.17 -3.79
CA LEU A 47 0.81 1.81 -2.70
C LEU A 47 -0.20 0.74 -3.13
N ARG A 48 -0.72 0.82 -4.37
CA ARG A 48 -1.57 -0.24 -4.93
C ARG A 48 -0.81 -1.55 -5.07
N GLU A 49 0.38 -1.51 -5.66
CA GLU A 49 1.24 -2.70 -5.80
C GLU A 49 1.55 -3.33 -4.44
N GLY A 50 1.82 -2.50 -3.41
CA GLY A 50 2.04 -2.98 -2.05
C GLY A 50 0.80 -3.63 -1.43
N LEU A 51 -0.38 -3.05 -1.61
CA LEU A 51 -1.63 -3.62 -1.11
C LEU A 51 -1.97 -4.93 -1.82
N ASP A 52 -1.77 -5.00 -3.14
CA ASP A 52 -1.99 -6.22 -3.92
C ASP A 52 -1.02 -7.34 -3.48
N ALA A 53 0.26 -7.02 -3.28
CA ALA A 53 1.25 -7.98 -2.82
C ALA A 53 0.96 -8.47 -1.38
N LEU A 54 0.46 -7.59 -0.49
CA LEU A 54 -0.01 -8.00 0.84
C LEU A 54 -1.22 -8.94 0.75
N GLY A 55 -2.16 -8.66 -0.15
CA GLY A 55 -3.31 -9.53 -0.40
C GLY A 55 -2.89 -10.92 -0.86
N ASP A 56 -1.92 -11.03 -1.76
CA ASP A 56 -1.38 -12.32 -2.19
C ASP A 56 -0.68 -13.10 -1.04
N VAL A 57 -0.01 -12.40 -0.13
CA VAL A 57 0.60 -13.02 1.07
C VAL A 57 -0.48 -13.52 2.04
N GLU A 58 -1.53 -12.73 2.28
CA GLU A 58 -2.68 -13.13 3.11
C GLU A 58 -3.40 -14.34 2.50
N ALA A 59 -3.59 -14.35 1.18
CA ALA A 59 -4.21 -15.45 0.45
C ALA A 59 -3.44 -16.75 0.65
N HIS A 60 -2.11 -16.74 0.53
CA HIS A 60 -1.28 -17.92 0.76
C HIS A 60 -1.48 -18.51 2.17
N PHE A 61 -1.44 -17.68 3.23
CA PHE A 61 -1.67 -18.18 4.58
C PHE A 61 -3.10 -18.67 4.80
N SER A 62 -4.08 -18.06 4.13
CA SER A 62 -5.47 -18.52 4.16
C SER A 62 -5.60 -19.91 3.51
N GLU A 63 -4.98 -20.13 2.35
CA GLU A 63 -4.92 -21.44 1.68
C GLU A 63 -4.26 -22.52 2.56
N VAL A 64 -3.18 -22.17 3.27
CA VAL A 64 -2.53 -23.08 4.24
C VAL A 64 -3.48 -23.44 5.38
N ILE A 65 -4.16 -22.45 5.97
CA ILE A 65 -5.13 -22.67 7.04
C ILE A 65 -6.28 -23.57 6.57
N GLU A 66 -6.80 -23.33 5.37
CA GLU A 66 -7.85 -24.15 4.76
C GLU A 66 -7.40 -25.60 4.54
N ALA A 67 -6.19 -25.80 4.01
CA ALA A 67 -5.64 -27.14 3.80
C ALA A 67 -5.44 -27.91 5.11
N LEU A 68 -5.03 -27.22 6.19
CA LEU A 68 -4.87 -27.80 7.52
C LEU A 68 -6.20 -28.08 8.22
N GLY A 69 -7.24 -27.29 7.93
CA GLY A 69 -8.58 -27.39 8.51
C GLY A 69 -9.48 -28.43 7.84
N ALA A 70 -9.03 -29.09 6.77
CA ALA A 70 -9.81 -30.11 6.07
C ALA A 70 -10.11 -31.32 6.98
N GLU A 71 -11.32 -31.87 6.87
CA GLU A 71 -11.77 -33.04 7.66
C GLU A 71 -10.82 -34.25 7.50
N GLN A 72 -10.24 -34.39 6.30
CA GLN A 72 -9.12 -35.30 6.02
C GLN A 72 -8.07 -34.56 5.17
N PRO A 73 -6.95 -34.11 5.76
CA PRO A 73 -5.90 -33.41 5.03
C PRO A 73 -5.30 -34.31 3.93
N SER A 74 -5.31 -33.82 2.69
CA SER A 74 -4.68 -34.52 1.57
C SER A 74 -3.17 -34.26 1.55
N PRO A 75 -2.30 -35.30 1.50
CA PRO A 75 -0.87 -35.10 1.36
C PRO A 75 -0.48 -34.24 0.16
N PHE A 76 -1.22 -34.37 -0.95
CA PHE A 76 -1.00 -33.54 -2.15
C PHE A 76 -1.38 -32.08 -1.91
N ALA A 77 -2.50 -31.81 -1.23
CA ALA A 77 -2.90 -30.44 -0.90
C ALA A 77 -1.88 -29.77 0.02
N LEU A 78 -1.40 -30.49 1.04
CA LEU A 78 -0.37 -30.00 1.95
C LEU A 78 0.94 -29.67 1.23
N LEU A 79 1.40 -30.52 0.30
CA LEU A 79 2.59 -30.23 -0.50
C LEU A 79 2.38 -29.06 -1.47
N SER A 80 1.17 -28.91 -2.02
CA SER A 80 0.86 -27.83 -2.95
C SER A 80 0.87 -26.46 -2.25
N VAL A 81 0.28 -26.35 -1.06
CA VAL A 81 0.30 -25.09 -0.29
C VAL A 81 1.65 -24.85 0.42
N ALA A 82 2.49 -25.88 0.53
CA ALA A 82 3.84 -25.74 1.05
C ALA A 82 4.81 -25.11 0.04
N ASP A 83 4.47 -25.02 -1.25
CA ASP A 83 5.28 -24.30 -2.24
C ASP A 83 5.28 -22.80 -1.93
N GLU A 84 6.34 -22.37 -1.26
CA GLU A 84 6.48 -21.01 -0.75
C GLU A 84 7.00 -20.02 -1.80
N GLN A 85 7.34 -20.46 -3.02
CA GLN A 85 8.06 -19.62 -3.97
C GLN A 85 7.28 -18.34 -4.32
N ARG A 86 5.95 -18.46 -4.47
CA ARG A 86 5.08 -17.31 -4.75
C ARG A 86 5.05 -16.32 -3.59
N VAL A 87 4.91 -16.79 -2.34
CA VAL A 87 4.87 -15.89 -1.17
C VAL A 87 6.23 -15.20 -0.97
N LEU A 88 7.34 -15.91 -1.17
CA LEU A 88 8.68 -15.33 -1.09
C LEU A 88 8.89 -14.23 -2.13
N GLN A 89 8.43 -14.44 -3.37
CA GLN A 89 8.49 -13.42 -4.42
C GLN A 89 7.67 -12.18 -4.03
N ARG A 90 6.47 -12.36 -3.44
CA ARG A 90 5.65 -11.22 -2.98
C ARG A 90 6.28 -10.46 -1.82
N LEU A 91 6.95 -11.15 -0.91
CA LEU A 91 7.71 -10.51 0.17
C LEU A 91 8.88 -9.67 -0.37
N ASP A 92 9.57 -10.14 -1.41
CA ASP A 92 10.61 -9.36 -2.10
C ASP A 92 10.03 -8.13 -2.80
N THR A 93 8.89 -8.29 -3.51
CA THR A 93 8.14 -7.15 -4.07
C THR A 93 7.81 -6.11 -2.99
N LEU A 94 7.30 -6.54 -1.83
CA LEU A 94 6.96 -5.65 -0.73
C LEU A 94 8.18 -4.88 -0.20
N MET A 95 9.33 -5.52 -0.09
CA MET A 95 10.58 -4.85 0.29
C MET A 95 10.97 -3.76 -0.72
N GLY A 96 10.79 -4.04 -2.01
CA GLY A 96 10.95 -3.08 -3.10
C GLY A 96 10.00 -1.88 -2.98
N VAL A 97 8.70 -2.16 -2.86
CA VAL A 97 7.64 -1.15 -2.72
C VAL A 97 7.89 -0.25 -1.51
N VAL A 98 8.17 -0.81 -0.33
CA VAL A 98 8.45 -0.02 0.88
C VAL A 98 9.65 0.92 0.67
N THR A 99 10.67 0.45 -0.04
CA THR A 99 11.83 1.28 -0.39
C THR A 99 11.44 2.44 -1.31
N GLN A 100 10.58 2.20 -2.30
CA GLN A 100 10.11 3.24 -3.22
C GLN A 100 9.19 4.25 -2.53
N VAL A 101 8.22 3.79 -1.73
CA VAL A 101 7.36 4.62 -0.90
C VAL A 101 8.19 5.56 -0.02
N ARG A 102 9.19 5.02 0.69
CA ARG A 102 10.10 5.85 1.51
C ARG A 102 10.80 6.93 0.68
N ARG A 103 11.32 6.59 -0.51
CA ARG A 103 11.98 7.54 -1.40
C ARG A 103 11.02 8.63 -1.87
N ARG A 104 9.78 8.27 -2.24
CA ARG A 104 8.76 9.23 -2.70
C ARG A 104 8.29 10.14 -1.60
N LEU A 105 8.02 9.62 -0.40
CA LEU A 105 7.68 10.44 0.77
C LEU A 105 8.81 11.41 1.11
N SER A 106 10.07 10.98 1.00
CA SER A 106 11.23 11.88 1.18
C SER A 106 11.24 13.01 0.15
N LYS A 107 10.93 12.71 -1.13
CA LYS A 107 10.82 13.72 -2.19
C LYS A 107 9.64 14.67 -1.95
N ALA A 108 8.47 14.15 -1.59
CA ALA A 108 7.28 14.94 -1.31
C ALA A 108 7.53 15.92 -0.16
N SER A 109 8.18 15.46 0.92
CA SER A 109 8.64 16.30 2.02
C SER A 109 9.56 17.42 1.55
N GLY A 110 10.49 17.13 0.64
CA GLY A 110 11.36 18.14 0.02
C GLY A 110 10.58 19.20 -0.76
N LEU A 111 9.60 18.77 -1.58
CA LEU A 111 8.74 19.68 -2.36
C LEU A 111 7.87 20.57 -1.46
N LEU A 112 7.30 20.00 -0.39
CA LEU A 112 6.51 20.75 0.59
C LEU A 112 7.33 21.85 1.27
N ARG A 113 8.60 21.56 1.62
CA ARG A 113 9.51 22.53 2.22
C ARG A 113 9.99 23.61 1.25
N ALA A 114 10.10 23.27 -0.03
CA ALA A 114 10.54 24.19 -1.08
C ALA A 114 9.43 25.11 -1.59
N SER A 115 8.17 24.88 -1.19
CA SER A 115 7.02 25.71 -1.57
C SER A 115 7.03 27.03 -0.79
N PRO A 116 7.24 28.20 -1.44
CA PRO A 116 7.19 29.48 -0.75
C PRO A 116 5.73 29.85 -0.50
N GLY A 117 5.17 29.46 0.67
CA GLY A 117 3.72 29.63 0.89
C GLY A 117 3.16 29.45 2.30
N THR A 118 3.93 29.01 3.29
CA THR A 118 3.50 29.04 4.71
C THR A 118 4.39 29.98 5.51
N SER A 119 4.39 31.25 5.11
CA SER A 119 4.80 32.33 5.99
C SER A 119 3.61 32.63 6.93
N PRO A 120 3.73 32.49 8.26
CA PRO A 120 2.69 32.99 9.15
C PRO A 120 2.61 34.52 8.93
N ALA A 121 1.41 35.02 8.67
CA ALA A 121 1.15 36.43 8.49
C ALA A 121 1.86 37.25 9.60
N PRO A 122 2.56 38.35 9.27
CA PRO A 122 3.08 39.23 10.30
C PRO A 122 1.88 39.81 11.03
N PHE A 123 1.74 39.46 12.31
CA PHE A 123 0.82 40.15 13.20
C PHE A 123 1.24 41.61 13.25
N GLY A 124 0.54 42.46 12.49
CA GLY A 124 0.62 43.90 12.61
C GLY A 124 -0.24 44.36 13.78
N ARG A 125 0.40 44.86 14.83
CA ARG A 125 0.20 46.20 15.42
C ARG A 125 1.19 46.43 16.54
#